data_AF-A0A2M9IW29-F1
#
_entry.id   AF-A0A2M9IW29-F1
#
_cell.length_a   1.000
_cell.length_b   1.000
_cell.length_c   1.000
_cell.angle_alpha   90.00
_cell.angle_beta   90.00
_cell.angle_gamma   90.00
#
_symmetry.space_group_name_H-M   'P 1'
#
loop_
_entity.id
_entity.type
_entity.pdbx_description
1 polymer ?
#
loop_
_entity_poly.entity_id
_entity_poly.type
_entity_poly.pdbx_seq_one_letter_code
_entity_poly.pdbx_strand_id
1 'polypeptide(L)'
;MTQPSTGPAGATTFLAECGHTHLFPGARCRVQGLQDPAAFAADPWPVELELRLSDDVVTEAELRTMDPTGPALAVPSYTTAAGTAIEARTWLIREFIQRGDDVELTIGGRVSL
;
A
#
# COMPACT_ATOMS: atom_id res chain seq x y z
N MET A 1 31.19 12.96 -24.80
CA MET A 1 31.08 12.34 -23.47
C MET A 1 29.62 12.42 -23.09
N THR A 2 28.89 11.32 -23.24
CA THR A 2 27.44 11.28 -23.01
C THR A 2 27.25 10.76 -21.59
N GLN A 3 26.76 11.61 -20.67
CA GLN A 3 26.36 11.13 -19.35
C GLN A 3 25.18 10.17 -19.52
N PRO A 4 25.19 8.99 -18.86
CA PRO A 4 23.99 8.20 -18.73
C PRO A 4 23.06 8.89 -17.72
N SER A 5 21.86 9.26 -18.18
CA SER A 5 20.76 9.62 -17.29
C SER A 5 20.30 8.37 -16.56
N THR A 6 20.87 8.12 -15.37
CA THR A 6 20.26 7.20 -14.41
C THR A 6 19.04 7.88 -13.80
N GLY A 7 17.89 7.80 -14.48
CA GLY A 7 16.62 7.86 -13.77
C GLY A 7 16.55 6.67 -12.81
N PRO A 8 15.91 6.80 -11.63
CA PRO A 8 15.79 5.66 -10.72
C PRO A 8 15.15 4.50 -11.48
N ALA A 9 15.73 3.31 -11.35
CA ALA A 9 15.13 2.08 -11.88
C ALA A 9 13.64 2.09 -11.51
N GLY A 10 12.77 2.05 -12.52
CA GLY A 10 11.34 2.30 -12.34
C GLY A 10 10.80 1.52 -11.16
N ALA A 11 10.28 2.22 -10.16
CA ALA A 11 9.63 1.58 -9.03
C ALA A 11 8.49 0.74 -9.61
N THR A 12 8.50 -0.56 -9.35
CA THR A 12 7.39 -1.43 -9.75
C THR A 12 6.21 -1.07 -8.86
N THR A 13 5.16 -0.49 -9.47
CA THR A 13 3.88 -0.26 -8.79
C THR A 13 3.07 -1.57 -8.81
N PHE A 14 2.61 -2.02 -7.64
CA PHE A 14 1.75 -3.20 -7.52
C PHE A 14 0.30 -2.81 -7.27
N LEU A 15 -0.65 -3.59 -7.80
CA LEU A 15 -2.06 -3.40 -7.48
C LEU A 15 -2.35 -3.94 -6.07
N ALA A 16 -3.12 -3.19 -5.28
CA ALA A 16 -3.69 -3.67 -4.04
C ALA A 16 -5.21 -3.47 -4.01
N GLU A 17 -5.95 -4.57 -3.96
CA GLU A 17 -7.42 -4.53 -3.87
C GLU A 17 -7.88 -4.44 -2.42
N CYS A 18 -8.63 -3.39 -2.09
CA CYS A 18 -9.12 -3.16 -0.74
C CYS A 18 -10.62 -3.49 -0.61
N GLY A 19 -10.99 -4.12 0.51
CA GLY A 19 -12.37 -4.57 0.76
C GLY A 19 -13.36 -3.46 1.12
N HIS A 20 -12.93 -2.20 1.15
CA HIS A 20 -13.74 -1.06 1.57
C HIS A 20 -13.42 0.20 0.75
N THR A 21 -14.34 1.16 0.78
CA THR A 21 -14.20 2.49 0.15
C THR A 21 -13.29 3.43 0.94
N HIS A 22 -12.88 3.03 2.14
CA HIS A 22 -11.88 3.75 2.93
C HIS A 22 -11.14 2.83 3.88
N LEU A 23 -9.95 3.27 4.31
CA LEU A 23 -9.12 2.52 5.25
C LEU A 23 -9.45 2.90 6.70
N PHE A 24 -9.37 1.90 7.57
CA PHE A 24 -9.56 1.99 9.01
C PHE A 24 -8.84 0.80 9.69
N PRO A 25 -8.60 0.84 11.02
CA PRO A 25 -7.96 -0.28 11.69
C PRO A 25 -8.76 -1.57 11.55
N GLY A 26 -8.15 -2.59 10.94
CA GLY A 26 -8.77 -3.86 10.59
C GLY A 26 -9.21 -4.01 9.13
N ALA A 27 -9.15 -2.93 8.32
CA ALA A 27 -9.43 -3.02 6.90
C ALA A 27 -8.46 -3.98 6.17
N ARG A 28 -9.04 -4.75 5.23
CA ARG A 28 -8.44 -5.70 4.28
C ARG A 28 -7.87 -5.03 3.01
N CYS A 29 -6.57 -5.14 2.67
CA CYS A 29 -6.11 -4.91 1.29
C CYS A 29 -5.22 -6.07 0.82
N ARG A 30 -5.30 -6.45 -0.46
CA ARG A 30 -4.56 -7.59 -1.02
C ARG A 30 -3.66 -7.13 -2.16
N VAL A 31 -2.35 -7.20 -1.92
CA VAL A 31 -1.30 -6.86 -2.89
C VAL A 31 -1.10 -8.02 -3.86
N GLN A 32 -1.11 -7.72 -5.15
CA GLN A 32 -1.03 -8.68 -6.25
C GLN A 32 0.25 -8.50 -7.06
N GLY A 33 0.66 -9.57 -7.75
CA GLY A 33 1.75 -9.50 -8.73
C GLY A 33 3.16 -9.37 -8.13
N LEU A 34 3.31 -9.60 -6.82
CA LEU A 34 4.61 -9.69 -6.18
C LEU A 34 5.39 -10.89 -6.74
N GLN A 35 6.67 -10.69 -7.04
CA GLN A 35 7.53 -11.78 -7.53
C GLN A 35 7.73 -12.87 -6.48
N ASP A 36 7.84 -12.48 -5.21
CA ASP A 36 7.95 -13.40 -4.06
C ASP A 36 7.02 -12.95 -2.92
N PRO A 37 5.75 -13.38 -2.95
CA PRO A 37 4.76 -13.04 -1.92
C PRO A 37 5.14 -13.55 -0.53
N ALA A 38 5.83 -14.70 -0.45
CA ALA A 38 6.23 -15.30 0.81
C ALA A 38 7.32 -14.47 1.50
N ALA A 39 8.35 -14.07 0.73
CA ALA A 39 9.40 -13.18 1.23
C ALA A 39 8.84 -11.83 1.67
N PHE A 40 7.94 -11.23 0.86
CA PHE A 40 7.33 -9.95 1.20
C PHE A 40 6.49 -10.01 2.49
N ALA A 41 5.77 -11.10 2.72
CA ALA A 41 4.99 -11.27 3.93
C ALA A 41 5.87 -11.46 5.18
N ALA A 42 7.05 -12.09 5.04
CA ALA A 42 7.97 -12.33 6.14
C ALA A 42 8.83 -11.11 6.50
N ASP A 43 9.29 -10.37 5.50
CA ASP A 43 10.15 -9.19 5.63
C ASP A 43 9.73 -8.15 4.58
N PRO A 44 8.70 -7.33 4.85
CA PRO A 44 8.16 -6.40 3.88
C PRO A 44 9.21 -5.34 3.52
N TRP A 45 9.27 -4.97 2.24
CA TRP A 45 10.12 -3.90 1.72
C TRP A 45 9.27 -2.75 1.17
N PRO A 46 9.83 -1.54 1.00
CA PRO A 46 9.10 -0.42 0.42
C PRO A 46 8.64 -0.71 -1.01
N VAL A 47 7.38 -0.41 -1.31
CA VAL A 47 6.78 -0.54 -2.65
C VAL A 47 5.76 0.55 -2.91
N GLU A 48 5.63 0.94 -4.18
CA GLU A 48 4.51 1.75 -4.64
C GLU A 48 3.30 0.84 -4.89
N LEU A 49 2.12 1.32 -4.51
CA LEU A 49 0.87 0.61 -4.66
C LEU A 49 -0.15 1.46 -5.41
N GLU A 50 -0.88 0.83 -6.32
CA GLU A 50 -2.16 1.34 -6.80
C GLU A 50 -3.25 0.72 -5.93
N LEU A 51 -3.91 1.50 -5.07
CA LEU A 51 -5.01 1.00 -4.24
C LEU A 51 -6.31 1.07 -5.03
N ARG A 52 -6.90 -0.08 -5.35
CA ARG A 52 -8.27 -0.15 -5.85
C ARG A 52 -9.22 -0.40 -4.69
N LEU A 53 -10.02 0.60 -4.36
CA LEU A 53 -11.03 0.53 -3.30
C LEU A 53 -12.27 -0.23 -3.78
N SER A 54 -13.15 -0.61 -2.84
CA SER A 54 -14.31 -1.47 -3.16
C SER A 54 -15.37 -0.81 -4.05
N ASP A 55 -15.26 0.50 -4.27
CA ASP A 55 -16.10 1.30 -5.18
C ASP A 55 -15.35 1.69 -6.47
N ASP A 56 -14.31 0.93 -6.85
CA ASP A 56 -13.47 1.10 -8.04
C ASP A 56 -12.68 2.42 -8.10
N VAL A 57 -12.71 3.23 -7.04
CA VAL A 57 -11.82 4.37 -6.90
C VAL A 57 -10.38 3.87 -6.76
N VAL A 58 -9.49 4.46 -7.54
CA VAL A 58 -8.07 4.15 -7.55
C VAL A 58 -7.27 5.32 -6.98
N THR A 59 -6.32 5.02 -6.12
CA THR A 59 -5.39 6.03 -5.58
C THR A 59 -3.99 5.45 -5.39
N GLU A 60 -2.97 6.23 -5.73
CA GLU A 60 -1.58 5.87 -5.52
C GLU A 60 -1.26 5.90 -4.02
N ALA A 61 -0.56 4.90 -3.52
CA ALA A 61 -0.12 4.81 -2.14
C ALA A 61 1.31 4.27 -2.08
N GLU A 62 1.97 4.47 -0.94
CA GLU A 62 3.32 4.00 -0.73
C GLU A 62 3.37 3.18 0.55
N LEU A 63 3.76 1.90 0.42
CA LEU A 63 4.15 1.12 1.57
C LEU A 63 5.60 1.48 1.91
N ARG A 64 5.80 2.00 3.11
CA ARG A 64 7.10 2.37 3.67
C ARG A 64 7.43 1.44 4.81
N THR A 65 8.71 1.14 4.99
CA THR A 65 9.23 0.46 6.18
C THR A 65 9.97 1.50 7.01
N MET A 66 9.38 1.93 8.13
CA MET A 66 9.99 2.93 9.01
C MET A 66 10.51 2.26 10.28
N ASP A 67 11.81 2.26 10.50
CA ASP A 67 12.38 1.90 11.79
C ASP A 67 12.27 3.12 12.74
N PRO A 68 11.78 2.98 14.01
CA PRO A 68 11.36 1.76 14.71
C PRO A 68 9.85 1.51 14.67
N THR A 69 9.08 2.33 13.96
CA THR A 69 7.60 2.33 14.00
C THR A 69 6.97 1.13 13.29
N GLY A 70 7.72 0.46 12.43
CA GLY A 70 7.27 -0.63 11.58
C GLY A 70 6.77 -0.18 10.21
N PRO A 71 6.23 -1.12 9.42
CA PRO A 71 5.68 -0.84 8.09
C PRO A 71 4.43 0.03 8.17
N ALA A 72 4.32 0.98 7.25
CA ALA A 72 3.21 1.91 7.19
C ALA A 72 2.83 2.23 5.74
N LEU A 73 1.54 2.34 5.48
CA LEU A 73 0.97 2.71 4.18
C LEU A 73 0.57 4.18 4.20
N ALA A 74 1.27 4.98 3.41
CA ALA A 74 0.93 6.38 3.17
C ALA A 74 -0.08 6.47 2.02
N VAL A 75 -1.25 7.05 2.30
CA VAL A 75 -2.34 7.22 1.32
C VAL A 75 -2.66 8.72 1.21
N PRO A 76 -2.65 9.31 0.00
CA PRO A 76 -3.04 10.69 -0.21
C PRO A 76 -4.55 10.87 0.00
N SER A 77 -5.04 12.10 -0.12
CA SER A 77 -6.47 12.33 -0.14
C SER A 77 -7.09 11.78 -1.43
N TYR A 78 -8.31 11.26 -1.31
CA TYR A 78 -9.09 10.79 -2.45
C TYR A 78 -10.57 11.04 -2.19
N THR A 79 -11.38 10.91 -3.24
CA THR A 79 -12.82 11.05 -3.16
C THR A 79 -13.46 9.74 -3.57
N THR A 80 -14.33 9.19 -2.72
CA THR A 80 -15.06 7.96 -3.03
C THR A 80 -15.99 8.16 -4.23
N ALA A 81 -16.48 7.08 -4.84
CA ALA A 81 -17.40 7.16 -5.97
C ALA A 81 -18.71 7.91 -5.61
N ALA A 82 -19.09 7.89 -4.33
CA ALA A 82 -20.23 8.64 -3.79
C ALA A 82 -19.94 10.14 -3.55
N GLY A 83 -18.75 10.63 -3.89
CA GLY A 83 -18.36 12.03 -3.69
C GLY A 83 -17.90 12.36 -2.28
N THR A 84 -17.60 11.37 -1.43
CA THR A 84 -17.11 11.63 -0.06
C THR A 84 -15.61 11.87 -0.08
N ALA A 85 -15.18 13.06 0.35
CA ALA A 85 -13.77 13.38 0.49
C ALA A 85 -13.14 12.64 1.68
N ILE A 86 -12.02 11.97 1.42
CA ILE A 86 -11.20 11.30 2.42
C ILE A 86 -9.84 12.01 2.46
N GLU A 87 -9.48 12.52 3.64
CA GLU A 87 -8.20 13.19 3.87
C GLU A 87 -7.02 12.21 3.77
N ALA A 88 -5.85 12.74 3.41
CA ALA A 88 -4.59 12.00 3.39
C ALA A 88 -4.25 11.44 4.78
N ARG A 89 -3.79 10.18 4.83
CA ARG A 89 -3.50 9.47 6.07
C ARG A 89 -2.38 8.45 5.90
N THR A 90 -1.59 8.27 6.96
CA THR A 90 -0.63 7.17 7.08
C THR A 90 -1.12 6.16 8.10
N TRP A 91 -1.15 4.89 7.70
CA TRP A 91 -1.62 3.76 8.51
C TRP A 91 -0.48 2.80 8.80
N LEU A 92 -0.33 2.37 10.05
CA LEU A 92 0.52 1.22 10.34
C LEU A 92 -0.07 -0.02 9.69
N ILE A 93 0.77 -0.96 9.29
CA ILE A 93 0.34 -2.29 8.87
C ILE A 93 0.54 -3.24 10.05
N ARG A 94 -0.57 -3.81 10.52
CA ARG A 94 -0.58 -4.71 11.68
C ARG A 94 -0.09 -6.11 11.32
N GLU A 95 -0.35 -6.54 10.09
CA GLU A 95 -0.10 -7.92 9.68
C GLU A 95 0.07 -8.03 8.16
N PHE A 96 0.96 -8.93 7.75
CA PHE A 96 1.14 -9.38 6.37
C PHE A 96 0.91 -10.88 6.35
N ILE A 97 -0.03 -11.36 5.52
CA ILE A 97 -0.28 -12.79 5.37
C ILE A 97 -0.30 -13.15 3.90
N GLN A 98 0.56 -14.10 3.50
CA GLN A 98 0.49 -14.70 2.18
C GLN A 98 -0.83 -15.46 1.99
N ARG A 99 -1.51 -15.21 0.87
CA ARG A 99 -2.75 -15.86 0.43
C ARG A 99 -2.60 -16.27 -1.03
N GLY A 100 -2.07 -17.47 -1.26
CA GLY A 100 -1.72 -17.92 -2.61
C GLY A 100 -0.58 -17.07 -3.18
N ASP A 101 -0.82 -16.46 -4.33
CA ASP A 101 0.14 -15.59 -5.02
C ASP A 101 0.07 -14.11 -4.57
N ASP A 102 -0.82 -13.81 -3.62
CA ASP A 102 -1.05 -12.47 -3.11
C ASP A 102 -0.59 -12.33 -1.65
N VAL A 103 -0.45 -11.09 -1.18
CA VAL A 103 -0.24 -10.78 0.24
C VAL A 103 -1.39 -9.91 0.75
N GLU A 104 -2.09 -10.40 1.78
CA GLU A 104 -3.10 -9.64 2.51
C GLU A 104 -2.43 -8.78 3.58
N LEU A 105 -2.65 -7.46 3.49
CA LEU A 105 -2.25 -6.46 4.47
C LEU A 105 -3.43 -6.19 5.39
N THR A 106 -3.24 -6.31 6.71
CA THR A 106 -4.23 -5.84 7.68
C THR A 106 -3.86 -4.44 8.17
N ILE A 107 -4.73 -3.47 7.90
CA ILE A 107 -4.55 -2.09 8.33
C ILE A 107 -4.57 -2.01 9.86
N GLY A 108 -3.60 -1.31 10.43
CA GLY A 108 -3.42 -1.06 11.86
C GLY A 108 -3.91 0.31 12.30
N GLY A 109 -3.33 0.81 13.39
CA GLY A 109 -3.59 2.17 13.88
C GLY A 109 -3.03 3.25 12.96
N ARG A 110 -3.40 4.50 13.22
CA ARG A 110 -2.79 5.64 12.52
C ARG A 110 -1.38 5.88 13.04
N VAL A 111 -0.50 6.34 12.17
CA VAL A 111 0.75 6.97 12.60
C VAL A 111 0.41 8.37 13.07
N SER A 112 0.57 8.62 14.37
CA SER A 112 0.63 9.99 14.89
C SER A 112 2.02 10.51 14.56
N LEU A 113 2.13 11.41 13.57
CA LEU A 113 3.34 12.19 13.34
C LEU A 113 3.50 13.26 14.44
#